data_AF-A0A822DNA7-F1
#
_entry.id   AF-A0A822DNA7-F1
#
_cell.length_a   1.000
_cell.length_b   1.000
_cell.length_c   1.000
_cell.angle_alpha   90.00
_cell.angle_beta   90.00
_cell.angle_gamma   90.00
#
_symmetry.space_group_name_H-M   'P 1'
#
loop_
_entity.id
_entity.type
_entity.pdbx_description
1 polymer ?
#
loop_
_entity_poly.entity_id
_entity_poly.type
_entity_poly.pdbx_seq_one_letter_code
_entity_poly.pdbx_strand_id
1 'polypeptide(L)'
;LHYVLDQKTSAEYFKQKFSRDDLFQYLITWIEANFTNRLSFSDLTIKPLQRLTRYKLLLEAIQKKTHDPQQKNDLQEMIQKVATFVNRVNSKLHNQEQEERVRQINDRIGPYENVLAPPELTSILQEYNRDSMSNRLNLLEDMPLHVRGYRRQIIQQGPMKMKDSKNSQDVYCYLFSDMLLITKASKRSGSTNSSLSMISNDGQPNRTTSNIINKILKSPIRIDRIDVREYDRRGGSSSNNNAEPNT
;
A
#
# COMPACT_ATOMS: atom_id res chain seq x y z
N LEU A 1 -1.55 18.30 -14.17
CA LEU A 1 -1.24 17.06 -13.41
C LEU A 1 -1.72 17.15 -11.97
N HIS A 2 -1.39 18.22 -11.24
CA HIS A 2 -1.82 18.46 -9.84
C HIS A 2 -3.30 18.15 -9.59
N TYR A 3 -4.21 18.68 -10.43
CA TYR A 3 -5.63 18.40 -10.33
C TYR A 3 -5.98 16.90 -10.27
N VAL A 4 -5.35 16.08 -11.12
CA VAL A 4 -5.61 14.64 -11.18
C VAL A 4 -5.02 13.91 -9.97
N LEU A 5 -3.85 14.34 -9.50
CA LEU A 5 -3.20 13.74 -8.32
C LEU A 5 -3.97 14.07 -7.03
N ASP A 6 -4.51 15.28 -6.92
CA ASP A 6 -5.27 15.72 -5.73
C ASP A 6 -6.75 15.34 -5.79
N GLN A 7 -7.18 14.68 -6.87
CA GLN A 7 -8.59 14.34 -7.11
C GLN A 7 -9.16 13.45 -6.00
N LYS A 8 -8.42 12.44 -5.56
CA LYS A 8 -8.85 11.52 -4.49
C LYS A 8 -9.05 12.26 -3.18
N THR A 9 -8.05 13.04 -2.75
CA THR A 9 -8.10 13.85 -1.51
C THR A 9 -9.23 14.88 -1.56
N SER A 10 -9.42 15.51 -2.72
CA SER A 10 -10.50 16.48 -2.93
C SER A 10 -11.88 15.82 -2.88
N ALA A 11 -12.03 14.62 -3.45
CA ALA A 11 -13.27 13.85 -3.40
C ALA A 11 -13.61 13.39 -1.96
N GLU A 12 -12.60 12.95 -1.20
CA GLU A 12 -12.76 12.59 0.21
C GLU A 12 -13.14 13.80 1.08
N TYR A 13 -12.48 14.94 0.87
CA TYR A 13 -12.82 16.19 1.55
C TYR A 13 -14.24 16.64 1.20
N PHE A 14 -14.61 16.58 -0.09
CA PHE A 14 -15.97 16.90 -0.53
C PHE A 14 -17.00 16.00 0.16
N LYS A 15 -16.80 14.67 0.16
CA LYS A 15 -17.70 13.73 0.83
C LYS A 15 -17.82 14.03 2.32
N GLN A 16 -16.70 14.28 3.00
CA GLN A 16 -16.70 14.61 4.42
C GLN A 16 -17.45 15.92 4.70
N LYS A 17 -17.25 16.97 3.89
CA LYS A 17 -17.89 18.27 4.09
C LYS A 17 -19.38 18.21 3.75
N PHE A 18 -19.73 17.54 2.65
CA PHE A 18 -21.11 17.32 2.24
C PHE A 18 -21.94 16.59 3.29
N SER A 19 -21.35 15.67 4.06
CA SER A 19 -22.06 14.98 5.15
C SER A 19 -22.09 15.73 6.48
N ARG A 20 -21.31 16.80 6.66
CA ARG A 20 -21.16 17.50 7.96
C ARG A 20 -21.76 18.90 7.99
N ASP A 21 -22.02 19.48 6.83
CA ASP A 21 -22.41 20.88 6.68
C ASP A 21 -23.65 20.99 5.78
N ASP A 22 -24.80 21.24 6.41
CA ASP A 22 -26.10 21.32 5.74
C ASP A 22 -26.17 22.49 4.74
N LEU A 23 -25.50 23.61 5.04
CA LEU A 23 -25.46 24.76 4.12
C LEU A 23 -24.66 24.43 2.86
N PHE A 24 -23.54 23.73 3.03
CA PHE A 24 -22.74 23.26 1.91
C PHE A 24 -23.51 22.23 1.08
N GLN A 25 -24.21 21.29 1.72
CA GLN A 25 -25.07 20.33 1.02
C GLN A 25 -26.16 21.03 0.20
N TYR A 26 -26.83 22.02 0.79
CA TYR A 26 -27.87 22.80 0.10
C TYR A 26 -27.29 23.54 -1.11
N LEU A 27 -26.15 24.23 -0.95
CA LEU A 27 -25.47 24.93 -2.03
C LEU A 27 -25.12 23.99 -3.19
N ILE A 28 -24.52 22.84 -2.89
CA ILE A 28 -24.13 21.88 -3.93
C ILE A 28 -25.35 21.30 -4.64
N THR A 29 -26.40 20.95 -3.90
CA THR A 29 -27.66 20.46 -4.49
C THR A 29 -28.29 21.49 -5.42
N TRP A 30 -28.26 22.77 -5.01
CA TRP A 30 -28.75 23.87 -5.84
C TRP A 30 -27.89 24.06 -7.10
N ILE A 31 -26.57 23.97 -7.00
CA ILE A 31 -25.67 24.03 -8.16
C ILE A 31 -25.94 22.86 -9.12
N GLU A 32 -26.06 21.64 -8.59
CA GLU A 32 -26.34 20.44 -9.37
C GLU A 32 -27.66 20.57 -10.15
N ALA A 33 -28.70 21.12 -9.54
CA ALA A 33 -29.98 21.35 -10.19
C ALA A 33 -29.92 22.37 -11.35
N ASN A 34 -29.07 23.41 -11.25
CA ASN A 34 -29.13 24.56 -12.15
C ASN A 34 -28.01 24.61 -13.21
N PHE A 35 -26.81 24.09 -12.92
CA PHE A 35 -25.62 24.39 -13.74
C PHE A 35 -24.89 23.17 -14.28
N THR A 36 -25.24 21.95 -13.85
CA THR A 36 -24.37 20.78 -14.07
C THR A 36 -24.79 19.87 -15.22
N ASN A 37 -25.76 20.25 -16.06
CA ASN A 37 -26.33 19.38 -17.10
C ASN A 37 -26.70 17.97 -16.55
N ARG A 38 -27.27 17.93 -15.34
CA ARG A 38 -27.67 16.71 -14.61
C ARG A 38 -26.53 15.77 -14.21
N LEU A 39 -25.29 16.27 -14.16
CA LEU A 39 -24.15 15.51 -13.64
C LEU A 39 -23.94 15.83 -12.18
N SER A 40 -23.63 14.83 -11.36
CA SER A 40 -23.21 15.11 -9.99
C SER A 40 -21.88 15.87 -10.00
N PHE A 41 -21.64 16.65 -8.95
CA PHE A 41 -20.35 17.31 -8.74
C PHE A 41 -19.20 16.29 -8.75
N SER A 42 -19.43 15.10 -8.20
CA SER A 42 -18.49 13.98 -8.25
C SER A 42 -18.15 13.58 -9.70
N ASP A 43 -19.14 13.46 -10.58
CA ASP A 43 -18.93 13.11 -11.99
C ASP A 43 -18.14 14.19 -12.74
N LEU A 44 -18.38 15.47 -12.42
CA LEU A 44 -17.66 16.59 -13.00
C LEU A 44 -16.16 16.54 -12.67
N THR A 45 -15.81 16.19 -11.42
CA THR A 45 -14.40 16.14 -10.98
C THR A 45 -13.58 15.04 -11.66
N ILE A 46 -14.22 13.98 -12.16
CA ILE A 46 -13.54 12.86 -12.83
C ILE A 46 -13.29 13.17 -14.33
N LYS A 47 -13.99 14.15 -14.91
CA LYS A 47 -13.91 14.46 -16.35
C LYS A 47 -12.49 14.78 -16.86
N PRO A 48 -11.63 15.53 -16.16
CA PRO A 48 -10.28 15.79 -16.64
C PRO A 48 -9.45 14.51 -16.83
N LEU A 49 -9.60 13.53 -15.95
CA LEU A 49 -8.96 12.22 -16.09
C LEU A 49 -9.55 11.44 -17.28
N GLN A 50 -10.87 11.43 -17.44
CA GLN A 50 -11.53 10.79 -18.59
C GLN A 50 -11.15 11.43 -19.93
N ARG A 51 -11.05 12.77 -19.97
CA ARG A 51 -10.67 13.51 -21.17
C ARG A 51 -9.25 13.17 -21.57
N LEU A 52 -8.36 13.05 -20.58
CA LEU A 52 -6.97 12.75 -20.80
C LEU A 52 -6.78 11.40 -21.52
N THR A 53 -7.49 10.35 -21.08
CA THR A 53 -7.40 9.02 -21.71
C THR A 53 -8.02 8.97 -23.11
N ARG A 54 -9.00 9.84 -23.40
CA ARG A 54 -9.65 9.93 -24.72
C ARG A 54 -8.78 10.57 -25.81
N TYR A 55 -7.79 11.41 -25.48
CA TYR A 55 -6.96 12.07 -26.49
C TYR A 55 -6.25 11.07 -27.40
N LYS A 56 -5.75 9.96 -26.84
CA LYS A 56 -5.13 8.89 -27.63
C LYS A 56 -6.10 8.34 -28.69
N LEU A 57 -7.32 7.98 -28.29
CA LEU A 57 -8.34 7.42 -29.17
C LEU A 57 -8.76 8.40 -30.28
N LEU A 58 -8.88 9.69 -29.95
CA LEU A 58 -9.24 10.72 -30.92
C LEU A 58 -8.13 10.94 -31.94
N LEU A 59 -6.88 10.99 -31.51
CA LEU A 59 -5.73 11.13 -32.41
C LEU A 59 -5.58 9.91 -33.32
N GLU A 60 -5.77 8.70 -32.80
CA GLU A 60 -5.81 7.48 -33.61
C GLU A 60 -6.92 7.51 -34.67
N ALA A 61 -8.10 8.04 -34.32
CA ALA A 61 -9.20 8.18 -35.27
C ALA A 61 -8.90 9.22 -36.37
N ILE A 62 -8.22 10.32 -36.03
CA ILE A 62 -7.79 11.34 -37.00
C ILE A 62 -6.72 10.74 -37.93
N GLN A 63 -5.69 10.08 -37.37
CA GLN A 63 -4.60 9.47 -38.14
C GLN A 63 -5.11 8.45 -39.18
N LYS A 64 -6.15 7.68 -38.85
CA LYS A 64 -6.80 6.74 -39.77
C LYS A 64 -7.42 7.42 -40.99
N LYS A 65 -7.88 8.67 -40.84
CA LYS A 65 -8.52 9.46 -41.91
C LYS A 65 -7.57 10.40 -42.64
N THR A 66 -6.36 10.58 -42.14
CA THR A 66 -5.31 11.35 -42.82
C THR A 66 -4.76 10.53 -43.98
N HIS A 67 -4.46 11.15 -45.12
CA HIS A 67 -3.84 10.49 -46.28
C HIS A 67 -2.38 10.87 -46.50
N ASP A 68 -2.00 12.09 -46.10
CA ASP A 68 -0.64 12.58 -46.21
C ASP A 68 0.34 11.81 -45.29
N PRO A 69 1.41 11.21 -45.83
CA PRO A 69 2.37 10.44 -45.03
C PRO A 69 3.11 11.28 -43.98
N GLN A 70 3.41 12.55 -44.27
CA GLN A 70 4.11 13.41 -43.30
C GLN A 70 3.23 13.69 -42.08
N GLN A 71 1.99 14.14 -42.31
CA GLN A 71 1.01 14.33 -41.22
C GLN A 71 0.70 13.05 -40.44
N LYS A 72 0.71 11.87 -41.10
CA LYS A 72 0.54 10.59 -40.40
C LYS A 72 1.68 10.31 -39.42
N ASN A 73 2.91 10.61 -39.80
CA ASN A 73 4.08 10.44 -38.95
C ASN A 73 4.04 11.41 -37.76
N ASP A 74 3.69 12.68 -38.00
CA ASP A 74 3.54 13.68 -36.93
C ASP A 74 2.44 13.27 -35.93
N LEU A 75 1.31 12.74 -36.43
CA LEU A 75 0.23 12.20 -35.59
C LEU A 75 0.68 10.97 -34.81
N GLN A 76 1.51 10.09 -35.39
CA GLN A 76 2.06 8.94 -34.68
C GLN A 76 2.93 9.37 -33.49
N GLU A 77 3.81 10.34 -33.71
CA GLU A 77 4.64 10.90 -32.64
C GLU A 77 3.78 11.54 -31.55
N MET A 78 2.73 12.28 -31.93
CA MET A 78 1.78 12.88 -30.99
C MET A 78 1.06 11.81 -30.16
N ILE A 79 0.59 10.73 -30.79
CA ILE A 79 -0.05 9.59 -30.09
C ILE A 79 0.91 8.97 -29.08
N GLN A 80 2.18 8.77 -29.44
CA GLN A 80 3.20 8.23 -28.53
C GLN A 80 3.45 9.16 -27.34
N LYS A 81 3.56 10.47 -27.58
CA LYS A 81 3.73 11.47 -26.50
C LYS A 81 2.53 11.47 -25.55
N VAL A 82 1.31 11.45 -26.08
CA VAL A 82 0.09 11.38 -25.28
C VAL A 82 0.05 10.07 -24.47
N ALA A 83 0.33 8.92 -25.10
CA ALA A 83 0.36 7.63 -24.41
C ALA A 83 1.39 7.60 -23.27
N THR A 84 2.60 8.11 -23.53
CA THR A 84 3.66 8.23 -22.51
C THR A 84 3.24 9.13 -21.36
N PHE A 85 2.59 10.26 -21.66
CA PHE A 85 2.07 11.16 -20.65
C PHE A 85 0.99 10.49 -19.79
N VAL A 86 0.01 9.80 -20.40
CA VAL A 86 -1.03 9.07 -19.67
C VAL A 86 -0.43 7.99 -18.77
N ASN A 87 0.52 7.21 -19.29
CA ASN A 87 1.23 6.20 -18.51
C ASN A 87 1.95 6.82 -17.31
N ARG A 88 2.64 7.95 -17.51
CA ARG A 88 3.30 8.68 -16.42
C ARG A 88 2.31 9.18 -15.36
N VAL A 89 1.14 9.67 -15.77
CA VAL A 89 0.07 10.06 -14.83
C VAL A 89 -0.39 8.85 -14.02
N ASN A 90 -0.67 7.73 -14.70
CA ASN A 90 -1.13 6.51 -14.08
C ASN A 90 -0.11 5.94 -13.09
N SER A 91 1.18 5.89 -13.46
CA SER A 91 2.25 5.46 -12.57
C SER A 91 2.36 6.34 -11.32
N LYS A 92 2.18 7.66 -11.45
CA LYS A 92 2.19 8.56 -10.29
C LYS A 92 0.99 8.33 -9.36
N LEU A 93 -0.21 8.16 -9.92
CA LEU A 93 -1.40 7.83 -9.13
C LEU A 93 -1.22 6.50 -8.39
N HIS A 94 -0.70 5.48 -9.09
CA HIS A 94 -0.42 4.18 -8.50
C HIS A 94 0.61 4.29 -7.37
N ASN A 95 1.71 5.02 -7.58
CA ASN A 95 2.73 5.22 -6.54
C ASN A 95 2.17 5.93 -5.31
N GLN A 96 1.35 6.97 -5.49
CA GLN A 96 0.69 7.66 -4.37
C GLN A 96 -0.22 6.71 -3.58
N GLU A 97 -0.99 5.86 -4.27
CA GLU A 97 -1.84 4.87 -3.63
C GLU A 97 -1.01 3.85 -2.83
N GLN A 98 0.10 3.37 -3.39
CA GLN A 98 0.99 2.44 -2.69
C GLN A 98 1.64 3.09 -1.45
N GLU A 99 2.09 4.34 -1.56
CA GLU A 99 2.63 5.10 -0.43
C GLU A 99 1.60 5.28 0.68
N GLU A 100 0.34 5.56 0.31
CA GLU A 100 -0.74 5.71 1.27
C GLU A 100 -1.05 4.38 1.98
N ARG A 101 -1.05 3.25 1.26
CA ARG A 101 -1.22 1.92 1.87
C ARG A 101 -0.11 1.61 2.86
N VAL A 102 1.15 1.88 2.50
CA VAL A 102 2.28 1.68 3.42
C VAL A 102 2.14 2.59 4.65
N ARG A 103 1.71 3.85 4.48
CA ARG A 103 1.43 4.76 5.60
C ARG A 103 0.34 4.23 6.53
N GLN A 104 -0.77 3.76 5.98
CA GLN A 104 -1.86 3.17 6.77
C GLN A 104 -1.40 1.96 7.58
N ILE A 105 -0.50 1.14 7.02
CA ILE A 105 0.10 -0.01 7.74
C ILE A 105 1.07 0.49 8.80
N ASN A 106 1.94 1.45 8.47
CA ASN A 106 2.86 2.08 9.40
C ASN A 106 2.14 2.58 10.65
N ASP A 107 0.99 3.26 10.48
CA ASP A 107 0.18 3.81 11.56
C ASP A 107 -0.39 2.73 12.49
N ARG A 108 -0.65 1.51 11.98
CA ARG A 108 -1.19 0.37 12.73
C ARG A 108 -0.12 -0.50 13.40
N ILE A 109 1.12 -0.43 12.93
CA ILE A 109 2.23 -1.20 13.48
C ILE A 109 2.66 -0.65 14.84
N GLY A 110 2.80 -1.56 15.79
CA GLY A 110 3.22 -1.30 17.16
C GLY A 110 4.73 -1.18 17.33
N PRO A 111 5.18 -0.90 18.56
CA PRO A 111 6.61 -0.86 18.88
C PRO A 111 7.26 -2.20 18.51
N TYR A 112 8.43 -2.08 17.89
CA TYR A 112 9.36 -3.16 17.65
C TYR A 112 10.22 -3.30 18.91
N GLU A 113 9.77 -4.10 19.87
CA GLU A 113 10.68 -4.56 20.92
C GLU A 113 11.71 -5.46 20.23
N ASN A 114 12.93 -4.95 20.08
CA ASN A 114 14.09 -5.76 19.72
C ASN A 114 14.03 -7.02 20.59
N VAL A 115 13.85 -8.18 19.96
CA VAL A 115 13.99 -9.45 20.65
C VAL A 115 15.47 -9.53 21.06
N LEU A 116 15.72 -9.21 22.33
CA LEU A 116 16.99 -9.37 23.04
C LEU A 116 18.20 -8.71 22.34
N ALA A 117 18.23 -7.37 22.27
CA ALA A 117 19.53 -6.71 22.22
C ALA A 117 20.24 -6.98 23.56
N PRO A 118 21.50 -7.45 23.58
CA PRO A 118 22.29 -7.54 24.80
C PRO A 118 22.23 -6.20 25.58
N PRO A 119 22.18 -6.23 26.91
CA PRO A 119 22.06 -5.02 27.73
C PRO A 119 23.15 -3.98 27.41
N GLU A 120 24.35 -4.45 27.02
CA GLU A 120 25.50 -3.64 26.60
C GLU A 120 25.25 -2.81 25.33
N LEU A 121 24.50 -3.37 24.37
CA LEU A 121 24.13 -2.67 23.13
C LEU A 121 22.89 -1.79 23.32
N THR A 122 22.10 -2.02 24.38
CA THR A 122 20.87 -1.26 24.63
C THR A 122 21.17 0.19 25.00
N SER A 123 22.20 0.44 25.81
CA SER A 123 22.69 1.77 26.17
C SER A 123 23.23 2.53 24.95
N ILE A 124 24.02 1.86 24.10
CA ILE A 124 24.58 2.45 22.87
C ILE A 124 23.47 2.79 21.87
N LEU A 125 22.49 1.90 21.70
CA LEU A 125 21.34 2.13 20.84
C LEU A 125 20.43 3.25 21.36
N GLN A 126 20.31 3.43 22.67
CA GLN A 126 19.58 4.56 23.26
C GLN A 126 20.34 5.89 23.09
N GLU A 127 21.66 5.88 23.18
CA GLU A 127 22.51 7.07 23.04
C GLU A 127 22.61 7.56 21.59
N TYR A 128 22.70 6.64 20.61
CA TYR A 128 22.70 6.99 19.18
C TYR A 128 21.30 7.35 18.65
N ASN A 129 20.23 6.78 19.21
CA ASN A 129 18.85 7.06 18.79
C ASN A 129 18.17 8.13 19.65
N ARG A 130 18.87 9.21 20.01
CA ARG A 130 18.36 10.27 20.90
C ARG A 130 17.05 10.95 20.44
N ASP A 131 16.73 10.91 19.16
CA ASP A 131 15.47 11.45 18.62
C ASP A 131 14.34 10.40 18.51
N SER A 132 14.63 9.11 18.71
CA SER A 132 13.66 8.02 18.56
C SER A 132 13.27 7.43 19.91
N MET A 133 12.48 8.20 20.67
CA MET A 133 11.69 7.73 21.83
C MET A 133 10.65 6.64 21.48
N SER A 134 10.66 6.12 20.26
CA SER A 134 9.88 4.98 19.84
C SER A 134 10.84 3.98 19.19
N ASN A 135 11.09 2.85 19.86
CA ASN A 135 11.69 1.66 19.29
C ASN A 135 10.70 1.05 18.27
N ARG A 136 10.30 1.82 17.26
CA ARG A 136 9.21 1.54 16.33
C ARG A 136 9.80 1.44 14.94
N LEU A 137 9.50 0.32 14.28
CA LEU A 137 9.82 0.16 12.87
C LEU A 137 9.08 1.24 12.06
N ASN A 138 9.82 2.11 11.39
CA ASN A 138 9.26 3.12 10.50
C ASN A 138 9.27 2.62 9.06
N LEU A 139 8.10 2.23 8.55
CA LEU A 139 7.98 1.77 7.16
C LEU A 139 8.07 2.90 6.13
N LEU A 140 8.13 4.16 6.55
CA LEU A 140 8.28 5.32 5.67
C LEU A 140 9.74 5.73 5.46
N GLU A 141 10.67 5.17 6.25
CA GLU A 141 12.10 5.37 6.04
C GLU A 141 12.59 4.68 4.78
N ASP A 142 13.65 5.25 4.22
CA ASP A 142 14.34 4.73 3.04
C ASP A 142 14.71 3.26 3.26
N MET A 143 14.51 2.44 2.23
CA MET A 143 14.89 1.04 2.28
C MET A 143 16.43 0.94 2.38
N PRO A 144 16.97 0.08 3.26
CA PRO A 144 18.41 -0.12 3.34
C PRO A 144 18.99 -0.50 1.96
N LEU A 145 20.12 0.10 1.60
CA LEU A 145 20.86 -0.21 0.37
C LEU A 145 20.09 0.03 -0.95
N HIS A 146 19.03 0.84 -0.95
CA HIS A 146 18.23 1.12 -2.15
C HIS A 146 18.67 2.35 -2.97
N VAL A 147 18.39 2.29 -4.27
CA VAL A 147 18.58 3.38 -5.23
C VAL A 147 17.55 4.49 -4.97
N ARG A 148 18.02 5.74 -4.96
CA ARG A 148 17.19 6.96 -4.84
C ARG A 148 16.01 6.90 -5.81
N GLY A 149 14.79 7.09 -5.30
CA GLY A 149 13.56 7.16 -6.10
C GLY A 149 12.69 5.91 -6.07
N TYR A 150 13.17 4.80 -5.51
CA TYR A 150 12.34 3.62 -5.24
C TYR A 150 11.79 3.69 -3.83
N ARG A 151 10.45 3.68 -3.72
CA ARG A 151 9.74 3.68 -2.44
C ARG A 151 9.28 2.28 -2.10
N ARG A 152 9.23 1.97 -0.80
CA ARG A 152 8.68 0.70 -0.30
C ARG A 152 7.25 0.53 -0.79
N GLN A 153 6.94 -0.64 -1.33
CA GLN A 153 5.59 -0.99 -1.78
C GLN A 153 5.11 -2.24 -1.06
N ILE A 154 3.81 -2.31 -0.79
CA ILE A 154 3.18 -3.54 -0.34
C ILE A 154 2.82 -4.41 -1.55
N ILE A 155 3.33 -5.65 -1.55
CA ILE A 155 3.05 -6.65 -2.58
C ILE A 155 1.83 -7.48 -2.18
N GLN A 156 1.82 -7.97 -0.94
CA GLN A 156 0.75 -8.83 -0.43
C GLN A 156 0.60 -8.69 1.09
N GLN A 157 -0.60 -8.97 1.60
CA GLN A 157 -0.84 -9.11 3.04
C GLN A 157 -1.95 -10.11 3.31
N GLY A 158 -1.96 -10.70 4.49
CA GLY A 158 -3.05 -11.58 4.90
C GLY A 158 -2.81 -12.35 6.19
N PRO A 159 -3.88 -12.96 6.74
CA PRO A 159 -3.77 -13.86 7.87
C PRO A 159 -3.06 -15.16 7.46
N MET A 160 -2.13 -15.61 8.30
CA MET A 160 -1.37 -16.84 8.11
C MET A 160 -1.26 -17.60 9.43
N LYS A 161 -0.91 -18.88 9.37
CA LYS A 161 -0.57 -19.69 10.54
C LYS A 161 0.93 -19.95 10.57
N MET A 162 1.59 -19.51 11.62
CA MET A 162 2.99 -19.83 11.87
C MET A 162 3.05 -21.07 12.76
N LYS A 163 3.69 -22.14 12.28
CA LYS A 163 3.93 -23.36 13.05
C LYS A 163 5.40 -23.43 13.45
N ASP A 164 5.63 -23.50 14.74
CA ASP A 164 6.92 -23.82 15.36
C ASP A 164 6.87 -25.26 15.91
N SER A 165 8.01 -25.85 16.29
CA SER A 165 8.12 -27.27 16.66
C SER A 165 7.13 -27.73 17.74
N LYS A 166 6.65 -26.82 18.60
CA LYS A 166 5.70 -27.12 19.68
C LYS A 166 4.43 -26.28 19.68
N ASN A 167 4.33 -25.25 18.84
CA ASN A 167 3.24 -24.26 18.89
C ASN A 167 2.77 -23.87 17.48
N SER A 168 1.46 -23.69 17.32
CA SER A 168 0.86 -23.07 16.12
C SER A 168 0.20 -21.76 16.55
N GLN A 169 0.50 -20.67 15.86
CA GLN A 169 -0.02 -19.34 16.18
C GLN A 169 -0.58 -18.65 14.93
N ASP A 170 -1.73 -18.00 15.09
CA ASP A 170 -2.28 -17.12 14.07
C ASP A 170 -1.49 -15.81 14.03
N VAL A 171 -1.05 -15.44 12.83
CA VAL A 171 -0.24 -14.26 12.55
C VAL A 171 -0.81 -13.50 11.37
N TYR A 172 -0.43 -12.23 11.23
CA TYR A 172 -0.74 -11.43 10.05
C TYR A 172 0.56 -10.99 9.39
N CYS A 173 0.72 -11.35 8.13
CA CYS A 173 1.95 -11.11 7.37
C CYS A 173 1.76 -9.97 6.38
N TYR A 174 2.80 -9.15 6.24
CA TYR A 174 2.92 -8.12 5.21
C TYR A 174 4.17 -8.40 4.39
N LEU A 175 4.00 -8.61 3.09
CA LEU A 175 5.09 -8.74 2.13
C LEU A 175 5.28 -7.40 1.44
N PHE A 176 6.40 -6.75 1.73
CA PHE A 176 6.86 -5.54 1.07
C PHE A 176 7.89 -5.86 -0.03
N SER A 177 8.21 -4.85 -0.84
CA SER A 177 9.23 -4.93 -1.88
C SER A 177 10.63 -5.29 -1.38
N ASP A 178 10.95 -5.02 -0.12
CA ASP A 178 12.27 -5.26 0.49
C ASP A 178 12.26 -6.26 1.65
N MET A 179 11.10 -6.50 2.28
CA MET A 179 11.02 -7.31 3.49
C MET A 179 9.67 -8.01 3.68
N LEU A 180 9.68 -9.12 4.42
CA LEU A 180 8.52 -9.77 5.00
C LEU A 180 8.42 -9.41 6.48
N LEU A 181 7.26 -8.89 6.88
CA LEU A 181 6.94 -8.52 8.25
C LEU A 181 5.87 -9.47 8.82
N ILE A 182 6.13 -10.05 9.98
CA ILE A 182 5.21 -10.95 10.68
C ILE A 182 4.73 -10.27 11.95
N THR A 183 3.40 -10.10 12.07
CA THR A 183 2.77 -9.37 13.17
C THR A 183 1.67 -10.18 13.85
N LYS A 184 1.28 -9.74 15.05
CA LYS A 184 0.15 -10.25 15.80
C LYS A 184 -0.67 -9.10 16.36
N ALA A 185 -1.99 -9.21 16.26
CA ALA A 185 -2.90 -8.26 16.87
C ALA A 185 -2.70 -8.24 18.40
N SER A 186 -2.49 -7.06 18.97
CA SER A 186 -2.39 -6.80 20.39
C SER A 186 -3.29 -5.63 20.77
N LYS A 187 -3.91 -5.67 21.95
CA LYS A 187 -4.62 -4.51 22.50
C LYS A 187 -3.58 -3.45 22.89
N ARG A 188 -3.88 -2.19 22.58
CA ARG A 188 -3.14 -1.04 23.13
C ARG A 188 -3.37 -1.04 24.65
N SER A 189 -2.31 -1.04 25.46
CA SER A 189 -2.38 -0.97 26.92
C SER A 189 -3.28 0.21 27.33
N GLY A 190 -4.48 -0.08 27.87
CA GLY A 190 -5.47 0.94 28.26
C GLY A 190 -6.94 0.68 27.89
N SER A 191 -7.36 -0.50 27.42
CA SER A 191 -8.79 -0.75 27.14
C SER A 191 -9.26 -2.14 27.60
N THR A 192 -10.32 -2.12 28.41
CA THR A 192 -11.02 -3.25 29.04
C THR A 192 -11.64 -4.21 28.02
N ASN A 193 -11.96 -5.41 28.50
CA ASN A 193 -12.23 -6.60 27.69
C ASN A 193 -13.55 -6.53 26.90
N SER A 194 -13.44 -6.58 25.57
CA SER A 194 -14.45 -7.16 24.68
C SER A 194 -13.81 -8.13 23.69
N SER A 195 -14.57 -9.15 23.34
CA SER A 195 -14.23 -10.36 22.60
C SER A 195 -13.89 -10.07 21.12
N LEU A 196 -13.01 -10.89 20.55
CA LEU A 196 -12.47 -10.75 19.19
C LEU A 196 -13.52 -11.09 18.11
N SER A 197 -13.68 -10.20 17.13
CA SER A 197 -14.10 -10.56 15.78
C SER A 197 -13.15 -9.92 14.76
N MET A 198 -12.66 -10.75 13.83
CA MET A 198 -11.83 -10.33 12.71
C MET A 198 -12.74 -9.63 11.69
N ILE A 199 -12.52 -8.35 11.43
CA ILE A 199 -13.14 -7.68 10.28
C ILE A 199 -12.16 -7.80 9.11
N SER A 200 -12.45 -8.77 8.24
CA SER A 200 -12.05 -8.68 6.84
C SER A 200 -12.80 -7.51 6.21
N ASN A 201 -12.09 -6.51 5.71
CA ASN A 201 -12.60 -5.71 4.60
C ASN A 201 -11.45 -5.06 3.84
N ASP A 202 -11.36 -5.47 2.59
CA ASP A 202 -10.64 -4.81 1.53
C ASP A 202 -11.35 -3.48 1.21
N GLY A 203 -10.60 -2.39 1.04
CA GLY A 203 -11.08 -1.23 0.26
C GLY A 203 -11.95 -0.13 0.90
N GLN A 204 -11.99 0.09 2.22
CA GLN A 204 -12.59 1.34 2.77
C GLN A 204 -11.80 1.95 3.95
N PRO A 205 -11.63 3.30 4.00
CA PRO A 205 -11.08 3.98 5.16
C PRO A 205 -12.18 4.17 6.20
N ASN A 206 -12.58 3.08 6.87
CA ASN A 206 -13.37 3.24 8.09
C ASN A 206 -12.43 3.72 9.21
N ARG A 207 -12.56 5.01 9.54
CA ARG A 207 -12.17 5.58 10.84
C ARG A 207 -13.03 4.95 11.94
N THR A 208 -12.81 3.68 12.23
CA THR A 208 -12.99 3.18 13.59
C THR A 208 -11.59 3.08 14.16
N THR A 209 -11.35 3.81 15.24
CA THR A 209 -10.13 3.73 16.05
C THR A 209 -10.06 2.30 16.57
N SER A 210 -9.55 1.36 15.77
CA SER A 210 -9.32 0.01 16.24
C SER A 210 -8.24 0.13 17.29
N ASN A 211 -8.58 -0.09 18.56
CA ASN A 211 -7.65 -0.18 19.70
C ASN A 211 -6.66 -1.36 19.58
N ILE A 212 -6.50 -1.88 18.36
CA ILE A 212 -5.72 -3.03 17.96
C ILE A 212 -4.47 -2.48 17.27
N ILE A 213 -3.33 -2.80 17.85
CA ILE A 213 -2.01 -2.53 17.31
C ILE A 213 -1.41 -3.85 16.86
N ASN A 214 -0.78 -3.88 15.69
CA ASN A 214 -0.06 -5.06 15.22
C ASN A 214 1.34 -5.06 15.82
N LYS A 215 1.54 -5.87 16.89
CA LYS A 215 2.84 -6.08 17.49
C LYS A 215 3.69 -6.94 16.57
N ILE A 216 4.93 -6.53 16.34
CA ILE A 216 5.89 -7.26 15.52
C ILE A 216 6.34 -8.50 16.31
N LEU A 217 6.25 -9.68 15.70
CA LEU A 217 6.61 -10.96 16.35
C LEU A 217 8.06 -11.37 16.10
N LYS A 218 8.58 -11.08 14.92
CA LYS A 218 9.94 -11.41 14.50
C LYS A 218 10.56 -10.21 13.82
N SER A 219 11.89 -10.13 13.86
CA SER A 219 12.64 -9.14 13.09
C SER A 219 12.22 -9.18 11.62
N PRO A 220 12.08 -8.02 10.95
CA PRO A 220 11.74 -7.99 9.53
C PRO A 220 12.74 -8.80 8.71
N ILE A 221 12.23 -9.72 7.89
CA ILE A 221 13.06 -10.64 7.11
C ILE A 221 13.26 -10.02 5.73
N ARG A 222 14.50 -9.71 5.35
CA ARG A 222 14.77 -9.19 4.01
C ARG A 222 14.39 -10.23 2.95
N ILE A 223 13.86 -9.75 1.82
CA ILE A 223 13.36 -10.62 0.76
C ILE A 223 14.46 -11.50 0.15
N ASP A 224 15.71 -11.01 0.12
CA ASP A 224 16.89 -11.73 -0.36
C ASP A 224 17.34 -12.89 0.54
N ARG A 225 16.72 -13.05 1.72
CA ARG A 225 16.99 -14.13 2.68
C ARG A 225 15.86 -15.15 2.78
N ILE A 226 14.83 -15.05 1.93
CA ILE A 226 13.66 -15.93 1.97
C ILE A 226 13.84 -17.03 0.92
N ASP A 227 13.79 -18.29 1.37
CA ASP A 227 13.65 -19.47 0.51
C ASP A 227 12.24 -20.04 0.72
N VAL A 228 11.58 -20.45 -0.36
CA VAL A 228 10.21 -20.97 -0.33
C VAL A 228 10.23 -22.42 -0.78
N ARG A 229 9.74 -23.30 0.08
CA ARG A 229 9.62 -24.74 -0.20
C ARG A 229 8.20 -25.20 0.03
N GLU A 230 7.74 -26.10 -0.81
CA GLU A 230 6.46 -26.78 -0.59
C GLU A 230 6.58 -27.69 0.63
N TYR A 231 5.62 -27.55 1.55
CA TYR A 231 5.56 -28.41 2.73
C TYR A 231 4.82 -29.70 2.37
N ASP A 232 5.57 -30.79 2.16
CA ASP A 232 4.97 -32.11 1.99
C ASP A 232 4.59 -32.69 3.36
N ARG A 233 3.29 -32.90 3.58
CA ARG A 233 2.77 -33.50 4.82
C ARG A 233 3.21 -34.96 5.00
N ARG A 234 3.75 -35.61 3.96
CA ARG A 234 4.07 -37.05 3.94
C ARG A 234 5.51 -37.40 4.33
N GLY A 235 6.41 -36.44 4.51
CA GLY A 235 7.84 -36.68 4.77
C GLY A 235 8.24 -37.11 6.20
N GLY A 236 7.30 -37.66 6.98
CA GLY A 236 7.50 -38.03 8.38
C GLY A 236 7.99 -39.46 8.62
N SER A 237 8.80 -40.04 7.72
CA SER A 237 9.54 -41.30 7.96
C SER A 237 10.34 -41.70 6.72
N SER A 238 11.50 -41.09 6.53
CA SER A 238 12.56 -41.72 5.71
C SER A 238 13.89 -41.37 6.35
N SER A 239 14.28 -42.20 7.32
CA SER A 239 15.65 -42.34 7.77
C SER A 239 16.49 -42.78 6.56
N ASN A 240 17.10 -41.82 5.87
CA ASN A 240 18.15 -42.11 4.90
C ASN A 240 19.44 -42.40 5.69
N ASN A 241 19.60 -43.67 6.04
CA ASN A 241 20.92 -44.27 6.21
C ASN A 241 21.60 -44.24 4.84
N ASN A 242 22.45 -43.25 4.60
CA ASN A 242 23.49 -43.40 3.60
C ASN A 242 24.82 -43.59 4.31
N ALA A 243 25.22 -44.86 4.35
CA ALA A 243 26.55 -45.31 4.66
C ALA A 243 27.56 -44.66 3.71
N GLU A 244 28.66 -44.18 4.27
CA GLU A 244 29.91 -43.90 3.57
C GLU A 244 30.43 -45.20 2.91
N PRO A 245 30.99 -45.16 1.69
CA PRO A 245 31.98 -46.14 1.31
C PRO A 245 33.36 -45.63 1.71
N ASN A 246 34.01 -46.39 2.59
CA ASN A 246 35.45 -46.37 2.77
C ASN A 246 36.16 -46.82 1.48
N THR A 247 37.40 -46.33 1.36
CA THR A 247 38.48 -46.64 0.40
C THR A 247 38.36 -46.14 -1.04
#